data_AF-A0A359LUN3-F1
#
_entry.id   AF-A0A359LUN3-F1
#
_cell.length_a   1.000
_cell.length_b   1.000
_cell.length_c   1.000
_cell.angle_alpha   90.00
_cell.angle_beta   90.00
_cell.angle_gamma   90.00
#
_symmetry.space_group_name_H-M   'P 1'
#
loop_
_entity.id
_entity.type
_entity.pdbx_description
1 polymer ?
#
loop_
_entity_poly.entity_id
_entity_poly.type
_entity_poly.pdbx_seq_one_letter_code
_entity_poly.pdbx_strand_id
1 'polypeptide(L)'
;MQPAGRAVELLRQSVVPTALGGALNTKGACHVLRGEQSEALQCYREAREMGIRLRDYNLVQLGSLNAAGIAMELGRFAEFRKLLEDAADAVDRTRWAGGAMALAHGRAAVALELGELERARAGFQESLSLARRIADPETIANAHFSLSWLEALSGRPQESEQRALEGLKELAASGLAGHKADLHLMRAVALAQRGEAAAARRSLAAGRKLLAGAAGHTFGRRLLPYAEAWVAFEAADAGAAARLLRPLVARETEAGLGILRFDAALLLAQCEARMGNRGEGMRLRDWARREAEAAGLLRVSRDAARLSL
;
A
#
# COMPACT_ATOMS: atom_id res chain seq x y z
N MET A 1 20.02 -22.50 -9.96
CA MET A 1 20.23 -21.06 -10.16
C MET A 1 19.17 -20.55 -11.13
N GLN A 2 18.40 -19.53 -10.76
CA GLN A 2 17.30 -19.06 -11.60
C GLN A 2 17.77 -18.27 -12.83
N PRO A 3 16.98 -18.22 -13.92
CA PRO A 3 17.37 -17.55 -15.16
C PRO A 3 17.78 -16.09 -14.96
N ALA A 4 17.06 -15.32 -14.14
CA ALA A 4 17.38 -13.93 -13.83
C ALA A 4 18.69 -13.77 -13.04
N GLY A 5 18.97 -14.66 -12.08
CA GLY A 5 20.24 -14.66 -11.34
C GLY A 5 21.44 -14.99 -12.23
N ARG A 6 21.28 -16.00 -13.09
CA ARG A 6 22.30 -16.38 -14.09
C ARG A 6 22.56 -15.28 -15.12
N ALA A 7 21.52 -14.60 -15.56
CA ALA A 7 21.66 -13.46 -16.47
C ALA A 7 22.47 -12.33 -15.82
N VAL A 8 22.18 -11.97 -14.57
CA VAL A 8 22.93 -10.94 -13.84
C VAL A 8 24.41 -11.31 -13.67
N GLU A 9 24.73 -12.55 -13.30
CA GLU A 9 26.12 -13.01 -13.15
C GLU A 9 26.91 -12.94 -14.47
N LEU A 10 26.32 -13.44 -15.55
CA LEU A 10 26.94 -13.38 -16.88
C LEU A 10 27.14 -11.93 -17.35
N LEU A 11 26.15 -11.07 -17.09
CA LEU A 11 26.20 -9.67 -17.53
C LEU A 11 27.15 -8.81 -16.68
N ARG A 12 27.38 -9.16 -15.41
CA ARG A 12 28.42 -8.52 -14.57
C ARG A 12 29.84 -8.73 -15.12
N GLN A 13 30.05 -9.82 -15.85
CA GLN A 13 31.31 -10.13 -16.53
C GLN A 13 31.36 -9.58 -17.97
N SER A 14 30.27 -8.99 -18.44
CA SER A 14 30.14 -8.46 -19.80
C SER A 14 30.42 -6.95 -19.88
N VAL A 15 30.65 -6.46 -21.10
CA VAL A 15 30.84 -5.03 -21.40
C VAL A 15 29.53 -4.30 -21.72
N VAL A 16 28.35 -4.91 -21.44
CA VAL A 16 27.03 -4.35 -21.79
C VAL A 16 26.29 -3.89 -20.53
N PRO A 17 26.64 -2.73 -19.96
CA PRO A 17 26.12 -2.29 -18.67
C PRO A 17 24.62 -1.95 -18.69
N THR A 18 24.05 -1.57 -19.84
CA THR A 18 22.60 -1.33 -19.97
C THR A 18 21.78 -2.62 -19.79
N ALA A 19 22.23 -3.73 -20.36
CA ALA A 19 21.56 -5.03 -20.25
C ALA A 19 21.56 -5.55 -18.80
N LEU A 20 22.64 -5.30 -18.06
CA LEU A 20 22.73 -5.65 -16.64
C LEU A 20 21.70 -4.87 -15.80
N GLY A 21 21.48 -3.58 -16.07
CA GLY A 21 20.44 -2.78 -15.40
C GLY A 21 19.03 -3.35 -15.57
N GLY A 22 18.68 -3.74 -16.81
CA GLY A 22 17.41 -4.41 -17.09
C GLY A 22 17.29 -5.78 -16.39
N ALA A 23 18.36 -6.58 -16.39
CA ALA A 23 18.39 -7.87 -15.71
C ALA A 23 18.24 -7.75 -14.18
N LEU A 24 18.86 -6.74 -13.58
CA LEU A 24 18.70 -6.42 -12.16
C LEU A 24 17.25 -6.05 -11.82
N ASN A 25 16.59 -5.26 -12.66
CA ASN A 25 15.17 -4.92 -12.46
C ASN A 25 14.27 -6.17 -12.50
N THR A 26 14.51 -7.07 -13.47
CA THR A 26 13.78 -8.35 -13.55
C THR A 26 14.08 -9.26 -12.36
N LYS A 27 15.34 -9.35 -11.92
CA LYS A 27 15.71 -10.09 -10.72
C LYS A 27 15.01 -9.54 -9.48
N GLY A 28 14.93 -8.22 -9.36
CA GLY A 28 14.18 -7.54 -8.30
C GLY A 28 12.72 -7.98 -8.30
N ALA A 29 12.04 -7.96 -9.45
CA ALA A 29 10.65 -8.41 -9.56
C ALA A 29 10.46 -9.89 -9.15
N CYS A 30 11.43 -10.76 -9.47
CA CYS A 30 11.40 -12.15 -9.00
C CYS A 30 11.52 -12.26 -7.47
N HIS A 31 12.32 -11.41 -6.82
CA HIS A 31 12.42 -11.35 -5.36
C HIS A 31 11.10 -10.86 -4.74
N VAL A 32 10.44 -9.85 -5.32
CA VAL A 32 9.11 -9.37 -4.89
C VAL A 32 8.10 -10.50 -4.88
N LEU A 33 8.03 -11.29 -5.97
CA LEU A 33 7.10 -12.42 -6.08
C LEU A 33 7.35 -13.52 -5.04
N ARG A 34 8.53 -13.56 -4.42
CA ARG A 34 8.89 -14.49 -3.34
C ARG A 34 8.72 -13.90 -1.95
N GLY A 35 8.41 -12.61 -1.85
CA GLY A 35 8.39 -11.89 -0.58
C GLY A 35 9.78 -11.52 -0.05
N GLU A 36 10.82 -11.64 -0.88
CA GLU A 36 12.22 -11.31 -0.57
C GLU A 36 12.45 -9.79 -0.76
N GLN A 37 11.76 -8.98 0.07
CA GLN A 37 11.67 -7.54 -0.15
C GLN A 37 13.01 -6.81 -0.02
N SER A 38 13.88 -7.26 0.89
CA SER A 38 15.21 -6.65 1.06
C SER A 38 16.09 -6.86 -0.17
N GLU A 39 16.05 -8.06 -0.74
CA GLU A 39 16.76 -8.46 -1.95
C GLU A 39 16.21 -7.75 -3.18
N ALA A 40 14.88 -7.60 -3.27
CA ALA A 40 14.23 -6.82 -4.32
C ALA A 40 14.69 -5.36 -4.29
N LEU A 41 14.65 -4.74 -3.11
CA LEU A 41 15.09 -3.35 -2.92
C LEU A 41 16.55 -3.16 -3.35
N GLN A 42 17.43 -4.09 -2.98
CA GLN A 42 18.83 -4.04 -3.38
C GLN A 42 19.00 -4.12 -4.90
N CYS A 43 18.28 -5.03 -5.56
CA CYS A 43 18.33 -5.15 -7.02
C CYS A 43 17.87 -3.87 -7.72
N TYR A 44 16.80 -3.23 -7.24
CA TYR A 44 16.29 -1.99 -7.81
C TYR A 44 17.23 -0.80 -7.59
N ARG A 45 17.88 -0.71 -6.42
CA ARG A 45 18.91 0.30 -6.15
C ARG A 45 20.12 0.13 -7.06
N GLU A 46 20.60 -1.09 -7.25
CA GLU A 46 21.70 -1.37 -8.18
C GLU A 46 21.33 -0.98 -9.62
N ALA A 47 20.12 -1.34 -10.08
CA ALA A 47 19.63 -0.94 -11.41
C ALA A 47 19.58 0.59 -11.57
N ARG A 48 19.12 1.30 -10.53
CA ARG A 48 19.07 2.76 -10.50
C ARG A 48 20.46 3.39 -10.57
N GLU A 49 21.41 2.93 -9.75
CA GLU A 49 22.79 3.44 -9.74
C GLU A 49 23.47 3.25 -11.10
N MET A 50 23.18 2.13 -11.76
CA MET A 50 23.60 1.91 -13.13
C MET A 50 23.00 2.93 -14.10
N GLY A 51 21.70 3.18 -14.02
CA GLY A 51 21.04 4.22 -14.81
C GLY A 51 21.71 5.59 -14.64
N ILE A 52 22.05 5.97 -13.41
CA ILE A 52 22.75 7.23 -13.11
C ILE A 52 24.11 7.28 -13.81
N ARG A 53 24.94 6.22 -13.66
CA ARG A 53 26.27 6.16 -14.30
C ARG A 53 26.21 6.23 -15.82
N LEU A 54 25.17 5.61 -16.40
CA LEU A 54 24.99 5.55 -17.85
C LEU A 54 24.20 6.74 -18.42
N ARG A 55 23.69 7.63 -17.56
CA ARG A 55 22.70 8.67 -17.93
C ARG A 55 21.48 8.09 -18.65
N ASP A 56 21.08 6.88 -18.28
CA ASP A 56 19.88 6.20 -18.78
C ASP A 56 18.71 6.48 -17.84
N TYR A 57 17.90 7.49 -18.20
CA TYR A 57 16.77 7.92 -17.40
C TYR A 57 15.65 6.88 -17.31
N ASN A 58 15.55 5.92 -18.24
CA ASN A 58 14.57 4.83 -18.11
C ASN A 58 14.96 3.90 -16.97
N LEU A 59 16.24 3.53 -16.86
CA LEU A 59 16.74 2.72 -15.76
C LEU A 59 16.67 3.46 -14.42
N VAL A 60 17.00 4.76 -14.40
CA VAL A 60 16.86 5.58 -13.18
C VAL A 60 15.42 5.58 -12.70
N GLN A 61 14.47 5.87 -13.60
CA GLN A 61 13.06 5.92 -13.28
C GLN A 61 12.53 4.57 -12.78
N LEU A 62 12.74 3.48 -13.54
CA LEU A 62 12.22 2.16 -13.18
C LEU A 62 12.80 1.67 -11.86
N GLY A 63 14.13 1.78 -11.70
CA GLY A 63 14.80 1.40 -10.45
C GLY A 63 14.31 2.22 -9.25
N SER A 64 14.12 3.53 -9.42
CA SER A 64 13.64 4.41 -8.34
C SER A 64 12.19 4.12 -7.95
N LEU A 65 11.27 4.02 -8.92
CA LEU A 65 9.85 3.77 -8.66
C LEU A 65 9.60 2.38 -8.07
N ASN A 66 10.31 1.35 -8.56
CA ASN A 66 10.21 0.01 -8.00
C ASN A 66 10.79 -0.05 -6.58
N ALA A 67 11.95 0.54 -6.35
CA ALA A 67 12.51 0.67 -4.99
C ALA A 67 11.55 1.42 -4.06
N ALA A 68 10.87 2.46 -4.55
CA ALA A 68 9.89 3.22 -3.77
C ALA A 68 8.73 2.32 -3.32
N GLY A 69 8.16 1.51 -4.21
CA GLY A 69 7.12 0.53 -3.86
C GLY A 69 7.54 -0.39 -2.72
N ILE A 70 8.76 -0.92 -2.78
CA ILE A 70 9.31 -1.80 -1.73
C ILE A 70 9.56 -1.04 -0.43
N ALA A 71 10.10 0.18 -0.50
CA ALA A 71 10.31 1.02 0.69
C ALA A 71 8.98 1.30 1.40
N MET A 72 7.90 1.55 0.65
CA MET A 72 6.55 1.74 1.17
C MET A 72 6.04 0.46 1.86
N GLU A 73 6.17 -0.70 1.22
CA GLU A 73 5.79 -2.00 1.82
C GLU A 73 6.55 -2.30 3.13
N LEU A 74 7.82 -1.92 3.20
CA LEU A 74 8.66 -2.07 4.38
C LEU A 74 8.40 -0.99 5.46
N GLY A 75 7.53 -0.02 5.21
CA GLY A 75 7.27 1.10 6.13
C GLY A 75 8.39 2.14 6.20
N ARG A 76 9.34 2.11 5.26
CA ARG A 76 10.47 3.06 5.18
C ARG A 76 10.03 4.34 4.49
N PHE A 77 9.11 5.07 5.11
CA PHE A 77 8.43 6.22 4.50
C PHE A 77 9.39 7.34 4.05
N ALA A 78 10.39 7.66 4.87
CA ALA A 78 11.42 8.66 4.50
C ALA A 78 12.20 8.25 3.24
N GLU A 79 12.51 6.96 3.10
CA GLU A 79 13.18 6.42 1.91
C GLU A 79 12.24 6.44 0.69
N PHE A 80 11.00 6.01 0.87
CA PHE A 80 9.96 6.06 -0.16
C PHE A 80 9.82 7.46 -0.76
N ARG A 81 9.68 8.49 0.10
CA ARG A 81 9.57 9.88 -0.35
C ARG A 81 10.78 10.33 -1.16
N LYS A 82 12.00 10.05 -0.65
CA LYS A 82 13.24 10.40 -1.35
C LYS A 82 13.34 9.71 -2.72
N LEU A 83 12.96 8.44 -2.82
CA LEU A 83 12.99 7.70 -4.09
C LEU A 83 12.02 8.27 -5.12
N LEU A 84 10.87 8.79 -4.71
CA LEU A 84 9.93 9.48 -5.60
C LEU A 84 10.46 10.85 -6.06
N GLU A 85 11.11 11.60 -5.16
CA GLU A 85 11.77 12.87 -5.50
C GLU A 85 12.88 12.63 -6.54
N ASP A 86 13.72 11.63 -6.30
CA ASP A 86 14.80 11.22 -7.20
C ASP A 86 14.29 10.71 -8.56
N ALA A 87 13.10 10.10 -8.59
CA ALA A 87 12.50 9.60 -9.84
C ALA A 87 11.93 10.73 -10.72
N ALA A 88 11.61 11.90 -10.15
CA ALA A 88 10.81 12.92 -10.82
C ALA A 88 11.46 13.45 -12.12
N ASP A 89 12.73 13.87 -12.06
CA ASP A 89 13.45 14.37 -13.24
C ASP A 89 13.57 13.29 -14.32
N ALA A 90 13.78 12.03 -13.92
CA ALA A 90 13.82 10.92 -14.85
C ALA A 90 12.45 10.68 -15.53
N VAL A 91 11.36 10.72 -14.77
CA VAL A 91 9.98 10.63 -15.30
C VAL A 91 9.68 11.72 -16.33
N ASP A 92 10.04 12.97 -16.00
CA ASP A 92 9.78 14.10 -16.89
C ASP A 92 10.60 13.99 -18.19
N ARG A 93 11.83 13.48 -18.12
CA ARG A 93 12.71 13.28 -19.28
C ARG A 93 12.29 12.13 -20.18
N THR A 94 11.87 11.00 -19.61
CA THR A 94 11.46 9.84 -20.40
C THR A 94 10.10 10.05 -21.06
N ARG A 95 9.25 10.91 -20.48
CA ARG A 95 7.86 11.16 -20.90
C ARG A 95 7.03 9.87 -21.00
N TRP A 96 7.44 8.82 -20.28
CA TRP A 96 6.74 7.55 -20.29
C TRP A 96 5.51 7.62 -19.38
N ALA A 97 4.33 7.39 -19.96
CA ALA A 97 3.06 7.54 -19.24
C ALA A 97 2.93 6.64 -18.00
N GLY A 98 3.50 5.43 -18.02
CA GLY A 98 3.52 4.54 -16.85
C GLY A 98 4.32 5.11 -15.68
N GLY A 99 5.37 5.89 -15.97
CA GLY A 99 6.25 6.50 -14.97
C GLY A 99 5.56 7.70 -14.33
N ALA A 100 4.90 8.52 -15.16
CA ALA A 100 4.05 9.61 -14.69
C ALA A 100 2.90 9.09 -13.81
N MET A 101 2.25 8.01 -14.22
CA MET A 101 1.17 7.36 -13.47
C MET A 101 1.62 6.87 -12.09
N ALA A 102 2.74 6.13 -12.04
CA ALA A 102 3.30 5.61 -10.80
C ALA A 102 3.81 6.72 -9.88
N LEU A 103 4.46 7.75 -10.44
CA LEU A 103 4.91 8.92 -9.68
C LEU A 103 3.73 9.71 -9.09
N ALA A 104 2.66 9.93 -9.87
CA ALA A 104 1.44 10.58 -9.39
C ALA A 104 0.81 9.80 -8.23
N HIS A 105 0.72 8.46 -8.35
CA HIS A 105 0.25 7.59 -7.28
C HIS A 105 1.11 7.70 -6.02
N GLY A 106 2.43 7.62 -6.17
CA GLY A 106 3.37 7.70 -5.05
C GLY A 106 3.30 9.05 -4.33
N ARG A 107 3.26 10.15 -5.08
CA ARG A 107 3.11 11.50 -4.53
C ARG A 107 1.77 11.68 -3.79
N ALA A 108 0.70 11.07 -4.30
CA ALA A 108 -0.58 11.06 -3.63
C ALA A 108 -0.54 10.28 -2.31
N ALA A 109 0.15 9.15 -2.26
CA ALA A 109 0.37 8.40 -1.02
C ALA A 109 1.21 9.22 0.00
N VAL A 110 2.25 9.93 -0.45
CA VAL A 110 2.99 10.87 0.42
C VAL A 110 2.06 11.97 0.96
N ALA A 111 1.26 12.60 0.09
CA ALA A 111 0.32 13.63 0.51
C ALA A 111 -0.70 13.09 1.54
N LEU A 112 -1.19 11.86 1.35
CA LEU A 112 -2.09 11.21 2.30
C LEU A 112 -1.44 11.10 3.68
N GLU A 113 -0.22 10.59 3.75
CA GLU A 113 0.49 10.38 5.01
C GLU A 113 0.97 11.68 5.67
N LEU A 114 1.09 12.77 4.90
CA LEU A 114 1.29 14.12 5.44
C LEU A 114 -0.02 14.78 5.92
N GLY A 115 -1.16 14.13 5.69
CA GLY A 115 -2.50 14.62 6.03
C GLY A 115 -3.02 15.68 5.05
N GLU A 116 -2.44 15.79 3.86
CA GLU A 116 -2.84 16.70 2.79
C GLU A 116 -3.95 16.07 1.93
N LEU A 117 -5.11 15.83 2.55
CA LEU A 117 -6.16 14.95 2.01
C LEU A 117 -6.64 15.34 0.60
N GLU A 118 -6.81 16.63 0.33
CA GLU A 118 -7.27 17.09 -1.00
C GLU A 118 -6.18 16.96 -2.08
N ARG A 119 -4.90 17.17 -1.72
CA ARG A 119 -3.77 16.90 -2.64
C ARG A 119 -3.65 15.41 -2.93
N ALA A 120 -3.83 14.57 -1.92
CA ALA A 120 -3.82 13.12 -2.07
C ALA A 120 -4.96 12.63 -2.98
N ARG A 121 -6.18 13.12 -2.76
CA ARG A 121 -7.35 12.84 -3.61
C ARG A 121 -7.08 13.21 -5.07
N ALA A 122 -6.59 14.42 -5.32
CA ALA A 122 -6.29 14.89 -6.67
C ALA A 122 -5.23 14.01 -7.35
N GLY A 123 -4.14 13.68 -6.65
CA GLY A 123 -3.08 12.85 -7.20
C GLY A 123 -3.50 11.40 -7.48
N PHE A 124 -4.34 10.79 -6.62
CA PHE A 124 -4.90 9.46 -6.91
C PHE A 124 -5.86 9.49 -8.10
N GLN A 125 -6.65 10.55 -8.26
CA GLN A 125 -7.52 10.74 -9.44
C GLN A 125 -6.70 10.95 -10.73
N GLU A 126 -5.60 11.69 -10.66
CA GLU A 126 -4.66 11.84 -11.77
C GLU A 126 -4.06 10.48 -12.17
N SER A 127 -3.56 9.72 -11.18
CA SER A 127 -3.04 8.38 -11.40
C SER A 127 -4.08 7.45 -12.05
N LEU A 128 -5.32 7.46 -11.55
CA LEU A 128 -6.43 6.70 -12.14
C LEU A 128 -6.71 7.10 -13.59
N SER A 129 -6.69 8.40 -13.89
CA SER A 129 -6.88 8.92 -15.24
C SER A 129 -5.78 8.45 -16.19
N LEU A 130 -4.52 8.48 -15.75
CA LEU A 130 -3.38 7.99 -16.52
C LEU A 130 -3.46 6.47 -16.72
N ALA A 131 -3.81 5.71 -15.68
CA ALA A 131 -3.98 4.26 -15.75
C ALA A 131 -5.04 3.85 -16.78
N ARG A 132 -6.17 4.57 -16.82
CA ARG A 132 -7.21 4.39 -17.86
C ARG A 132 -6.67 4.66 -19.26
N ARG A 133 -5.90 5.73 -19.43
CA ARG A 133 -5.32 6.09 -20.74
C ARG A 133 -4.36 5.04 -21.28
N ILE A 134 -3.62 4.35 -20.41
CA ILE A 134 -2.69 3.28 -20.80
C ILE A 134 -3.27 1.87 -20.64
N ALA A 135 -4.55 1.76 -20.29
CA ALA A 135 -5.25 0.51 -20.04
C ALA A 135 -4.54 -0.42 -19.05
N ASP A 136 -4.08 0.13 -17.91
CA ASP A 136 -3.48 -0.63 -16.80
C ASP A 136 -4.52 -0.96 -15.71
N PRO A 137 -5.12 -2.17 -15.73
CA PRO A 137 -6.16 -2.54 -14.78
C PRO A 137 -5.65 -2.70 -13.34
N GLU A 138 -4.36 -3.02 -13.13
CA GLU A 138 -3.81 -3.15 -11.77
C GLU A 138 -3.72 -1.79 -11.10
N THR A 139 -3.19 -0.79 -11.81
CA THR A 139 -3.12 0.57 -11.27
C THR A 139 -4.51 1.21 -11.13
N ILE A 140 -5.46 0.92 -12.03
CA ILE A 140 -6.86 1.30 -11.85
C ILE A 140 -7.38 0.78 -10.50
N ALA A 141 -7.13 -0.50 -10.20
CA ALA A 141 -7.57 -1.10 -8.95
C ALA A 141 -6.90 -0.46 -7.72
N ASN A 142 -5.59 -0.24 -7.78
CA ASN A 142 -4.82 0.38 -6.69
C ASN A 142 -5.24 1.82 -6.43
N ALA A 143 -5.58 2.58 -7.48
CA ALA A 143 -6.08 3.94 -7.33
C ALA A 143 -7.47 3.98 -6.70
N HIS A 144 -8.40 3.09 -7.09
CA HIS A 144 -9.70 2.96 -6.44
C HIS A 144 -9.58 2.52 -4.98
N PHE A 145 -8.68 1.57 -4.69
CA PHE A 145 -8.36 1.16 -3.33
C PHE A 145 -7.86 2.33 -2.49
N SER A 146 -6.89 3.09 -3.01
CA SER A 146 -6.27 4.21 -2.29
C SER A 146 -7.23 5.37 -2.06
N LEU A 147 -8.09 5.66 -3.04
CA LEU A 147 -9.18 6.61 -2.86
C LEU A 147 -10.15 6.13 -1.77
N SER A 148 -10.58 4.86 -1.83
CA SER A 148 -11.46 4.28 -0.81
C SER A 148 -10.85 4.32 0.59
N TRP A 149 -9.55 4.01 0.72
CA TRP A 149 -8.78 4.11 1.95
C TRP A 149 -8.73 5.55 2.48
N LEU A 150 -8.39 6.51 1.61
CA LEU A 150 -8.37 7.94 1.93
C LEU A 150 -9.73 8.40 2.47
N GLU A 151 -10.83 8.02 1.82
CA GLU A 151 -12.17 8.39 2.28
C GLU A 151 -12.52 7.81 3.65
N ALA A 152 -12.23 6.53 3.86
CA ALA A 152 -12.49 5.86 5.14
C ALA A 152 -11.72 6.54 6.28
N LEU A 153 -10.43 6.87 6.06
CA LEU A 153 -9.61 7.60 7.02
C LEU A 153 -10.07 9.05 7.23
N SER A 154 -10.68 9.67 6.22
CA SER A 154 -11.20 11.04 6.29
C SER A 154 -12.58 11.14 6.97
N GLY A 155 -13.14 10.02 7.46
CA GLY A 155 -14.50 10.00 8.01
C GLY A 155 -15.61 10.15 6.95
N ARG A 156 -15.32 9.75 5.70
CA ARG A 156 -16.23 9.78 4.54
C ARG A 156 -16.58 8.35 4.08
N PRO A 157 -17.23 7.52 4.91
CA PRO A 157 -17.40 6.11 4.59
C PRO A 157 -18.38 5.86 3.43
N GLN A 158 -19.30 6.80 3.13
CA GLN A 158 -20.16 6.71 1.96
C GLN A 158 -19.35 6.81 0.66
N GLU A 159 -18.48 7.80 0.56
CA GLU A 159 -17.58 7.99 -0.57
C GLU A 159 -16.58 6.84 -0.66
N SER A 160 -16.11 6.31 0.48
CA SER A 160 -15.24 5.13 0.53
C SER A 160 -15.88 3.91 -0.13
N GLU A 161 -17.12 3.61 0.22
CA GLU A 161 -17.87 2.52 -0.42
C GLU A 161 -18.05 2.78 -1.91
N GLN A 162 -18.40 4.00 -2.29
CA GLN A 162 -18.63 4.34 -3.68
C GLN A 162 -17.36 4.13 -4.53
N ARG A 163 -16.19 4.53 -4.04
CA ARG A 163 -14.91 4.27 -4.72
C ARG A 163 -14.62 2.78 -4.88
N ALA A 164 -14.87 1.99 -3.83
CA ALA A 164 -14.70 0.55 -3.92
C ALA A 164 -15.65 -0.10 -4.95
N LEU A 165 -16.91 0.34 -5.00
CA LEU A 165 -17.90 -0.13 -5.98
C LEU A 165 -17.55 0.27 -7.42
N GLU A 166 -17.10 1.50 -7.63
CA GLU A 166 -16.65 1.98 -8.94
C GLU A 166 -15.48 1.13 -9.46
N GLY A 167 -14.48 0.86 -8.61
CA GLY A 167 -13.38 -0.03 -8.95
C GLY A 167 -13.82 -1.46 -9.25
N LEU A 168 -14.71 -2.04 -8.44
CA LEU A 168 -15.25 -3.39 -8.70
C LEU A 168 -16.00 -3.48 -10.03
N LYS A 169 -16.76 -2.43 -10.38
CA LYS A 169 -17.49 -2.33 -11.65
C LYS A 169 -16.51 -2.22 -12.83
N GLU A 170 -15.52 -1.34 -12.74
CA GLU A 170 -14.52 -1.13 -13.80
C GLU A 170 -13.68 -2.38 -14.05
N LEU A 171 -13.37 -3.13 -12.98
CA LEU A 171 -12.60 -4.36 -13.05
C LEU A 171 -13.43 -5.60 -13.37
N ALA A 172 -14.74 -5.51 -13.59
CA ALA A 172 -15.64 -6.67 -13.67
C ALA A 172 -15.13 -7.76 -14.63
N ALA A 173 -14.66 -7.37 -15.82
CA ALA A 173 -14.14 -8.29 -16.84
C ALA A 173 -12.67 -8.73 -16.64
N SER A 174 -11.94 -8.17 -15.67
CA SER A 174 -10.53 -8.51 -15.43
C SER A 174 -10.33 -9.82 -14.65
N GLY A 175 -9.20 -10.49 -14.85
CA GLY A 175 -8.76 -11.64 -14.06
C GLY A 175 -8.17 -11.31 -12.69
N LEU A 176 -8.22 -10.04 -12.26
CA LEU A 176 -7.54 -9.54 -11.07
C LEU A 176 -8.30 -9.85 -9.77
N ALA A 177 -8.44 -11.14 -9.44
CA ALA A 177 -9.17 -11.59 -8.25
C ALA A 177 -8.60 -10.99 -6.94
N GLY A 178 -7.28 -10.89 -6.81
CA GLY A 178 -6.61 -10.27 -5.65
C GLY A 178 -7.01 -8.82 -5.44
N HIS A 179 -6.87 -7.99 -6.47
CA HIS A 179 -7.24 -6.58 -6.41
C HIS A 179 -8.75 -6.36 -6.20
N LYS A 180 -9.60 -7.19 -6.82
CA LYS A 180 -11.04 -7.18 -6.53
C LYS A 180 -11.32 -7.52 -5.06
N ALA A 181 -10.53 -8.41 -4.47
CA ALA A 181 -10.65 -8.72 -3.05
C ALA A 181 -10.34 -7.50 -2.19
N ASP A 182 -9.26 -6.77 -2.47
CA ASP A 182 -8.87 -5.56 -1.74
C ASP A 182 -10.00 -4.52 -1.72
N LEU A 183 -10.64 -4.30 -2.86
CA LEU A 183 -11.80 -3.40 -2.97
C LEU A 183 -13.00 -3.91 -2.17
N HIS A 184 -13.24 -5.22 -2.15
CA HIS A 184 -14.27 -5.82 -1.29
C HIS A 184 -13.96 -5.66 0.20
N LEU A 185 -12.69 -5.76 0.61
CA LEU A 185 -12.26 -5.51 1.98
C LEU A 185 -12.47 -4.05 2.36
N MET A 186 -12.12 -3.11 1.48
CA MET A 186 -12.36 -1.69 1.75
C MET A 186 -13.82 -1.33 1.81
N ARG A 187 -14.63 -1.89 0.93
CA ARG A 187 -16.08 -1.77 1.02
C ARG A 187 -16.61 -2.32 2.33
N ALA A 188 -16.05 -3.41 2.86
CA ALA A 188 -16.45 -3.96 4.15
C ALA A 188 -16.12 -2.99 5.30
N VAL A 189 -14.94 -2.36 5.29
CA VAL A 189 -14.56 -1.31 6.25
C VAL A 189 -15.54 -0.13 6.18
N ALA A 190 -15.79 0.40 4.98
CA ALA A 190 -16.71 1.52 4.76
C ALA A 190 -18.13 1.21 5.26
N LEU A 191 -18.66 0.03 4.93
CA LEU A 191 -19.98 -0.41 5.39
C LEU A 191 -20.03 -0.62 6.91
N ALA A 192 -18.96 -1.11 7.52
CA ALA A 192 -18.87 -1.24 8.97
C ALA A 192 -18.94 0.14 9.65
N GLN A 193 -18.16 1.11 9.16
CA GLN A 193 -18.18 2.50 9.66
C GLN A 193 -19.54 3.20 9.52
N ARG A 194 -20.40 2.69 8.61
CA ARG A 194 -21.79 3.15 8.44
C ARG A 194 -22.80 2.41 9.34
N GLY A 195 -22.35 1.44 10.13
CA GLY A 195 -23.23 0.57 10.93
C GLY A 195 -23.97 -0.50 10.11
N GLU A 196 -23.63 -0.69 8.84
CA GLU A 196 -24.30 -1.63 7.94
C GLU A 196 -23.73 -3.06 8.04
N ALA A 197 -23.80 -3.64 9.25
CA ALA A 197 -23.11 -4.89 9.60
C ALA A 197 -23.39 -6.06 8.65
N ALA A 198 -24.64 -6.24 8.21
CA ALA A 198 -25.00 -7.32 7.29
C ALA A 198 -24.36 -7.15 5.90
N ALA A 199 -24.32 -5.92 5.39
CA ALA A 199 -23.68 -5.61 4.11
C ALA A 199 -22.15 -5.72 4.21
N ALA A 200 -21.57 -5.25 5.32
CA ALA A 200 -20.15 -5.36 5.59
C ALA A 200 -19.68 -6.82 5.61
N ARG A 201 -20.42 -7.71 6.30
CA ARG A 201 -20.15 -9.16 6.33
C ARG A 201 -20.23 -9.81 4.95
N ARG A 202 -21.18 -9.40 4.10
CA ARG A 202 -21.28 -9.89 2.71
C ARG A 202 -20.09 -9.46 1.87
N SER A 203 -19.68 -8.20 1.98
CA SER A 203 -18.51 -7.69 1.24
C SER A 203 -17.23 -8.38 1.70
N LEU A 204 -17.07 -8.57 3.01
CA LEU A 204 -15.95 -9.30 3.60
C LEU A 204 -15.88 -10.75 3.11
N ALA A 205 -17.02 -11.46 3.05
CA ALA A 205 -17.10 -12.82 2.55
C ALA A 205 -16.71 -12.91 1.06
N ALA A 206 -17.13 -11.93 0.24
CA ALA A 206 -16.72 -11.85 -1.17
C ALA A 206 -15.20 -11.65 -1.31
N GLY A 207 -14.62 -10.75 -0.52
CA GLY A 207 -13.16 -10.54 -0.47
C GLY A 207 -12.39 -11.81 -0.10
N ARG A 208 -12.80 -12.50 0.97
CA ARG A 208 -12.18 -13.78 1.38
C ARG A 208 -12.23 -14.84 0.29
N LYS A 209 -13.38 -14.99 -0.38
CA LYS A 209 -13.56 -15.95 -1.47
C LYS A 209 -12.58 -15.67 -2.62
N LEU A 210 -12.42 -14.41 -3.00
CA LEU A 210 -11.48 -14.02 -4.05
C LEU A 210 -10.01 -14.25 -3.64
N LEU A 211 -9.65 -13.95 -2.39
CA LEU A 211 -8.30 -14.23 -1.87
C LEU A 211 -7.98 -15.71 -1.87
N ALA A 212 -8.94 -16.58 -1.59
CA ALA A 212 -8.76 -18.03 -1.65
C ALA A 212 -8.27 -18.48 -3.04
N GLY A 213 -8.76 -17.84 -4.12
CA GLY A 213 -8.32 -18.08 -5.50
C GLY A 213 -7.08 -17.30 -5.93
N ALA A 214 -6.57 -16.36 -5.12
CA ALA A 214 -5.45 -15.48 -5.45
C ALA A 214 -4.27 -15.71 -4.50
N ALA A 215 -3.67 -16.90 -4.55
CA ALA A 215 -2.61 -17.31 -3.61
C ALA A 215 -1.40 -16.35 -3.59
N GLY A 216 -0.98 -15.82 -4.74
CA GLY A 216 0.14 -14.88 -4.86
C GLY A 216 -0.18 -13.45 -4.45
N HIS A 217 -1.45 -13.11 -4.17
CA HIS A 217 -1.84 -11.75 -3.78
C HIS A 217 -1.67 -11.56 -2.27
N THR A 218 -0.51 -11.06 -1.87
CA THR A 218 -0.13 -10.97 -0.45
C THR A 218 -0.76 -9.77 0.26
N PHE A 219 -0.98 -8.66 -0.44
CA PHE A 219 -1.53 -7.42 0.13
C PHE A 219 -2.92 -7.62 0.75
N GLY A 220 -3.88 -8.18 0.01
CA GLY A 220 -5.23 -8.38 0.52
C GLY A 220 -5.31 -9.35 1.70
N ARG A 221 -4.44 -10.37 1.76
CA ARG A 221 -4.37 -11.30 2.91
C ARG A 221 -3.90 -10.59 4.17
N ARG A 222 -2.98 -9.66 3.99
CA ARG A 222 -2.43 -8.80 5.03
C ARG A 222 -3.46 -7.76 5.52
N LEU A 223 -4.26 -7.21 4.60
CA LEU A 223 -5.35 -6.27 4.91
C LEU A 223 -6.58 -6.94 5.56
N LEU A 224 -6.86 -8.20 5.20
CA LEU A 224 -8.05 -8.93 5.65
C LEU A 224 -8.33 -8.81 7.16
N PRO A 225 -7.40 -9.13 8.08
CA PRO A 225 -7.66 -9.02 9.52
C PRO A 225 -8.02 -7.60 9.98
N TYR A 226 -7.54 -6.55 9.30
CA TYR A 226 -7.95 -5.17 9.57
C TYR A 226 -9.42 -4.93 9.19
N ALA A 227 -9.83 -5.39 8.01
CA ALA A 227 -11.23 -5.30 7.58
C ALA A 227 -12.17 -6.13 8.47
N GLU A 228 -11.75 -7.33 8.87
CA GLU A 228 -12.47 -8.18 9.81
C GLU A 228 -12.64 -7.50 11.17
N ALA A 229 -11.58 -6.84 11.65
CA ALA A 229 -11.60 -6.12 12.92
C ALA A 229 -12.57 -4.95 12.92
N TRP A 230 -12.64 -4.15 11.84
CA TRP A 230 -13.66 -3.10 11.71
C TRP A 230 -15.08 -3.65 11.78
N VAL A 231 -15.35 -4.74 11.06
CA VAL A 231 -16.67 -5.39 11.08
C VAL A 231 -17.02 -5.93 12.48
N ALA A 232 -16.06 -6.51 13.19
CA ALA A 232 -16.26 -7.01 14.55
C ALA A 232 -16.45 -5.87 15.56
N PHE A 233 -15.63 -4.83 15.47
CA PHE A 233 -15.69 -3.66 16.35
C PHE A 233 -17.05 -2.97 16.27
N GLU A 234 -17.56 -2.72 15.06
CA GLU A 234 -18.88 -2.09 14.85
C GLU A 234 -20.05 -3.03 15.19
N ALA A 235 -19.81 -4.34 15.19
CA ALA A 235 -20.75 -5.34 15.72
C ALA A 235 -20.69 -5.49 17.25
N ALA A 236 -20.05 -4.56 17.96
CA ALA A 236 -19.85 -4.56 19.41
C ALA A 236 -19.03 -5.77 19.95
N ASP A 237 -18.25 -6.44 19.09
CA ASP A 237 -17.31 -7.50 19.48
C ASP A 237 -15.87 -6.97 19.47
N ALA A 238 -15.59 -6.07 20.41
CA ALA A 238 -14.26 -5.47 20.58
C ALA A 238 -13.18 -6.51 20.91
N GLY A 239 -13.55 -7.62 21.56
CA GLY A 239 -12.64 -8.72 21.88
C GLY A 239 -12.17 -9.48 20.65
N ALA A 240 -13.09 -9.80 19.71
CA ALA A 240 -12.70 -10.40 18.44
C ALA A 240 -11.87 -9.43 17.58
N ALA A 241 -12.26 -8.15 17.51
CA ALA A 241 -11.49 -7.13 16.81
C ALA A 241 -10.06 -7.02 17.37
N ALA A 242 -9.91 -6.97 18.69
CA ALA A 242 -8.60 -6.89 19.33
C ALA A 242 -7.70 -8.10 19.00
N ARG A 243 -8.26 -9.32 19.01
CA ARG A 243 -7.51 -10.54 18.65
C ARG A 243 -6.99 -10.51 17.22
N LEU A 244 -7.74 -9.93 16.28
CA LEU A 244 -7.36 -9.81 14.87
C LEU A 244 -6.27 -8.75 14.67
N LEU A 245 -6.30 -7.66 15.44
CA LEU A 245 -5.40 -6.53 15.30
C LEU A 245 -4.05 -6.73 15.99
N ARG A 246 -4.00 -7.45 17.13
CA ARG A 246 -2.75 -7.67 17.89
C ARG A 246 -1.60 -8.20 17.01
N PRO A 247 -1.78 -9.21 16.14
CA PRO A 247 -0.71 -9.66 15.25
C PRO A 247 -0.29 -8.62 14.20
N LEU A 248 -1.17 -7.69 13.82
CA LEU A 248 -0.83 -6.62 12.88
C LEU A 248 0.02 -5.52 13.55
N VAL A 249 -0.25 -5.24 14.83
CA VAL A 249 0.46 -4.23 15.62
C VAL A 249 1.79 -4.77 16.16
N ALA A 250 1.81 -6.02 16.64
CA ALA A 250 2.99 -6.63 17.27
C ALA A 250 4.14 -6.97 16.31
N ARG A 251 3.89 -6.98 14.98
CA ARG A 251 4.92 -7.31 13.99
C ARG A 251 5.98 -6.20 13.93
N GLU A 252 7.13 -6.47 14.54
CA GLU A 252 8.38 -5.80 14.19
C GLU A 252 8.77 -6.22 12.76
N THR A 253 8.58 -5.31 11.81
CA THR A 253 9.39 -5.23 10.56
C THR A 253 9.47 -6.46 9.64
N GLU A 254 8.50 -7.38 9.63
CA GLU A 254 8.39 -8.34 8.52
C GLU A 254 7.34 -7.90 7.49
N ALA A 255 7.86 -7.32 6.40
CA ALA A 255 7.28 -7.12 5.06
C ALA A 255 5.76 -6.89 4.93
N GLY A 256 5.40 -5.68 4.48
CA GLY A 256 4.30 -5.48 3.52
C GLY A 256 3.13 -4.61 3.96
N LEU A 257 3.17 -3.98 5.13
CA LEU A 257 2.09 -3.15 5.69
C LEU A 257 2.58 -2.11 6.71
N GLY A 258 3.79 -1.57 6.51
CA GLY A 258 4.45 -0.78 7.55
C GLY A 258 3.64 0.41 8.09
N ILE A 259 2.75 1.00 7.28
CA ILE A 259 1.87 2.10 7.70
C ILE A 259 0.56 1.58 8.31
N LEU A 260 -0.03 0.51 7.75
CA LEU A 260 -1.31 -0.04 8.24
C LEU A 260 -1.25 -0.42 9.73
N ARG A 261 -0.07 -0.85 10.22
CA ARG A 261 0.11 -1.20 11.64
C ARG A 261 -0.28 -0.05 12.57
N PHE A 262 -0.09 1.19 12.16
CA PHE A 262 -0.44 2.34 12.99
C PHE A 262 -1.95 2.58 13.01
N ASP A 263 -2.61 2.52 11.84
CA ASP A 263 -4.07 2.61 11.77
C ASP A 263 -4.74 1.44 12.52
N ALA A 264 -4.16 0.24 12.43
CA ALA A 264 -4.56 -0.93 13.21
C ALA A 264 -4.38 -0.73 14.72
N ALA A 265 -3.30 -0.06 15.15
CA ALA A 265 -3.07 0.26 16.56
C ALA A 265 -4.06 1.29 17.09
N LEU A 266 -4.48 2.26 16.28
CA LEU A 266 -5.53 3.22 16.67
C LEU A 266 -6.90 2.54 16.80
N LEU A 267 -7.23 1.58 15.94
CA LEU A 267 -8.43 0.77 16.12
C LEU A 267 -8.33 -0.17 17.32
N LEU A 268 -7.16 -0.78 17.55
CA LEU A 268 -6.93 -1.63 18.71
C LEU A 268 -7.04 -0.84 20.02
N ALA A 269 -6.54 0.40 20.04
CA ALA A 269 -6.69 1.29 21.18
C ALA A 269 -8.16 1.53 21.55
N GLN A 270 -9.02 1.74 20.54
CA GLN A 270 -10.47 1.85 20.75
C GLN A 270 -11.10 0.54 21.23
N CYS A 271 -10.64 -0.60 20.71
CA CYS A 271 -11.10 -1.91 21.17
C CYS A 271 -10.81 -2.12 22.66
N GLU A 272 -9.56 -1.86 23.08
CA GLU A 272 -9.13 -1.97 24.47
C GLU A 272 -9.92 -1.01 25.37
N ALA A 273 -10.18 0.23 24.92
CA ALA A 273 -11.02 1.18 25.65
C ALA A 273 -12.47 0.68 25.82
N ARG A 274 -13.10 0.15 24.76
CA ARG A 274 -14.45 -0.44 24.83
C ARG A 274 -14.51 -1.67 25.75
N MET A 275 -13.40 -2.39 25.90
CA MET A 275 -13.26 -3.52 26.83
C MET A 275 -12.97 -3.09 28.28
N GLY A 276 -12.86 -1.79 28.57
CA GLY A 276 -12.53 -1.26 29.89
C GLY A 276 -11.03 -1.10 30.17
N ASN A 277 -10.16 -1.47 29.23
CA ASN A 277 -8.71 -1.40 29.33
C ASN A 277 -8.16 -0.04 28.85
N ARG A 278 -8.71 1.08 29.34
CA ARG A 278 -8.33 2.44 28.89
C ARG A 278 -6.83 2.73 28.97
N GLY A 279 -6.15 2.21 30.00
CA GLY A 279 -4.70 2.36 30.15
C GLY A 279 -3.92 1.76 28.98
N GLU A 280 -4.32 0.57 28.52
CA GLU A 280 -3.69 -0.08 27.37
C GLU A 280 -4.03 0.64 26.06
N GLY A 281 -5.28 1.09 25.91
CA GLY A 281 -5.67 1.92 24.78
C GLY A 281 -4.83 3.20 24.65
N MET A 282 -4.59 3.91 25.75
CA MET A 282 -3.74 5.10 25.76
C MET A 282 -2.29 4.78 25.39
N ARG A 283 -1.73 3.67 25.89
CA ARG A 283 -0.36 3.23 25.52
C ARG A 283 -0.23 2.98 24.02
N LEU A 284 -1.19 2.27 23.43
CA LEU A 284 -1.22 1.97 22.00
C LEU A 284 -1.31 3.24 21.14
N ARG A 285 -2.22 4.15 21.49
CA ARG A 285 -2.37 5.45 20.84
C ARG A 285 -1.08 6.27 20.91
N ASP A 286 -0.49 6.36 22.10
CA ASP A 286 0.72 7.17 22.32
C ASP A 286 1.94 6.57 21.65
N TRP A 287 2.05 5.23 21.60
CA TRP A 287 3.04 4.52 20.79
C TRP A 287 2.87 4.84 19.30
N ALA A 288 1.66 4.67 18.76
CA ALA A 288 1.39 4.91 17.35
C ALA A 288 1.73 6.35 16.96
N ARG A 289 1.38 7.33 17.81
CA ARG A 289 1.73 8.74 17.61
C ARG A 289 3.25 8.95 17.53
N ARG A 290 4.01 8.49 18.53
CA ARG A 290 5.47 8.71 18.59
C ARG A 290 6.18 8.07 17.40
N GLU A 291 5.83 6.83 17.08
CA GLU A 291 6.46 6.08 15.99
C GLU A 291 6.08 6.68 14.62
N ALA A 292 4.84 7.12 14.45
CA ALA A 292 4.41 7.82 13.24
C ALA A 292 5.13 9.16 13.05
N GLU A 293 5.31 9.94 14.12
CA GLU A 293 6.08 11.19 14.08
C GLU A 293 7.54 10.95 13.68
N ALA A 294 8.19 9.95 14.29
CA ALA A 294 9.55 9.57 13.96
C ALA A 294 9.68 9.10 12.49
N ALA A 295 8.65 8.46 11.95
CA ALA A 295 8.59 8.03 10.56
C ALA A 295 8.15 9.13 9.57
N GLY A 296 7.72 10.31 10.05
CA GLY A 296 7.20 11.41 9.22
C GLY A 296 5.75 11.23 8.73
N LEU A 297 4.98 10.35 9.35
CA LEU A 297 3.57 10.03 9.05
C LEU A 297 2.64 10.97 9.84
N LEU A 298 2.58 12.24 9.42
CA LEU A 298 1.85 13.30 10.13
C LEU A 298 0.34 13.03 10.23
N ARG A 299 -0.26 12.35 9.26
CA ARG A 299 -1.67 11.95 9.29
C ARG A 299 -1.95 11.10 10.52
N VAL A 300 -1.26 9.98 10.66
CA VAL A 300 -1.42 9.04 11.78
C VAL A 300 -1.19 9.74 13.12
N SER A 301 -0.15 10.57 13.23
CA SER A 301 0.12 11.35 14.46
C SER A 301 -1.07 12.25 14.85
N ARG A 302 -1.64 12.96 13.87
CA ARG A 302 -2.82 13.82 14.10
C ARG A 302 -4.06 13.01 14.45
N ASP A 303 -4.28 11.87 13.79
CA ASP A 303 -5.38 10.96 14.09
C ASP A 303 -5.27 10.43 15.52
N ALA A 304 -4.07 10.00 15.92
CA ALA A 304 -3.77 9.57 17.28
C ALA A 304 -4.01 10.69 18.31
N ALA A 305 -3.63 11.94 18.00
CA ALA A 305 -3.84 13.07 18.89
C ALA A 305 -5.32 13.43 19.09
N ARG A 306 -6.17 13.19 18.09
CA ARG A 306 -7.62 13.42 18.15
C ARG A 306 -8.38 12.24 18.77
N LEU A 307 -7.74 11.08 18.89
CA LEU A 307 -8.38 9.88 19.39
C LEU A 307 -8.66 9.96 20.89
N SER A 308 -9.94 10.07 21.22
CA SER A 308 -10.47 9.99 22.58
C SER A 308 -10.85 8.55 22.93
N LEU A 309 -10.50 8.08 24.13
CA LEU A 309 -10.67 6.70 24.64
C LEU A 309 -11.39 6.67 25.99
#